data_AF-B9DT03-F1
#
_entry.id   AF-B9DT03-F1
#
_cell.length_a   1.000
_cell.length_b   1.000
_cell.length_c   1.000
_cell.angle_alpha   90.00
_cell.angle_beta   90.00
_cell.angle_gamma   90.00
#
_symmetry.space_group_name_H-M   'P 1'
#
loop_
_entity.id
_entity.type
_entity.pdbx_description
1 polymer ?
#
loop_
_entity_poly.entity_id
_entity_poly.type
_entity_poly.pdbx_seq_one_letter_code
_entity_poly.pdbx_strand_id
1 'polypeptide(L)'
;MIKKYSKLVACPTKAFTLLEALVALLVISGSLLLYQGLTKSIFSQMTYLRENNQDRWLLFSHQLRAELMGSRFQKVEKNKIYVTKDGKDVAYGLSKRDDFRKTSANGHGYHPMLLHLSQATIEEKERTVTIHFVWKDGLERTWLYDFKENR
;
A
#
# COMPACT_ATOMS: atom_id res chain seq x y z
N MET A 1 11.42 -68.74 31.99
CA MET A 1 12.14 -67.71 31.21
C MET A 1 12.01 -68.04 29.73
N ILE A 2 11.17 -67.34 28.97
CA ILE A 2 10.90 -67.65 27.56
C ILE A 2 11.57 -66.58 26.69
N LYS A 3 12.68 -66.94 26.03
CA LYS A 3 13.29 -66.15 24.96
C LYS A 3 12.47 -66.36 23.68
N LYS A 4 11.61 -65.40 23.36
CA LYS A 4 10.82 -65.39 22.13
C LYS A 4 11.63 -64.63 21.07
N TYR A 5 12.36 -65.35 20.22
CA TYR A 5 13.00 -64.75 19.04
C TYR A 5 11.95 -64.66 17.92
N SER A 6 11.55 -63.44 17.56
CA SER A 6 10.71 -63.21 16.38
C SER A 6 11.48 -63.59 15.13
N LYS A 7 10.98 -64.59 14.38
CA LYS A 7 11.44 -64.88 13.03
C LYS A 7 11.05 -63.71 12.13
N LEU A 8 12.04 -63.03 11.56
CA LEU A 8 11.82 -61.98 10.57
C LEU A 8 11.26 -62.63 9.29
N VAL A 9 10.13 -62.10 8.81
CA VAL A 9 9.53 -62.49 7.52
C VAL A 9 10.47 -62.01 6.41
N ALA A 10 10.90 -62.92 5.55
CA ALA A 10 11.79 -62.61 4.44
C ALA A 10 11.03 -61.74 3.42
N CYS A 11 11.47 -60.49 3.25
CA CYS A 11 10.95 -59.60 2.23
C CYS A 11 11.73 -59.84 0.93
N PRO A 12 11.07 -60.03 -0.23
CA PRO A 12 11.72 -60.37 -1.50
C PRO A 12 12.51 -59.20 -2.13
N THR A 13 12.48 -58.01 -1.52
CA THR A 13 13.11 -56.80 -2.04
C THR A 13 14.23 -56.32 -1.13
N LYS A 14 15.33 -55.86 -1.75
CA LYS A 14 16.47 -55.26 -1.04
C LYS A 14 15.98 -54.05 -0.23
N ALA A 15 16.13 -54.10 1.10
CA ALA A 15 15.80 -52.98 1.96
C ALA A 15 16.77 -51.80 1.71
N PHE A 16 16.31 -50.59 2.00
CA PHE A 16 17.18 -49.41 1.97
C PHE A 16 18.35 -49.59 2.93
N THR A 17 19.53 -49.22 2.47
CA THR A 17 20.69 -49.15 3.35
C THR A 17 20.54 -47.96 4.30
N LEU A 18 21.12 -48.08 5.49
CA LEU A 18 21.13 -46.99 6.48
C LEU A 18 21.72 -45.70 5.88
N LEU A 19 22.74 -45.84 5.03
CA LEU A 19 23.39 -44.71 4.36
C LEU A 19 22.45 -44.01 3.38
N GLU A 20 21.73 -44.76 2.55
CA GLU A 20 20.74 -44.18 1.62
C GLU A 20 19.65 -43.41 2.36
N ALA A 21 19.15 -43.95 3.48
CA ALA A 21 18.15 -43.28 4.31
C ALA A 21 18.69 -42.00 4.96
N LEU A 22 19.95 -42.01 5.41
CA LEU A 22 20.61 -40.84 6.01
C LEU A 22 20.81 -39.73 4.97
N VAL A 23 21.29 -40.07 3.77
CA VAL A 23 21.48 -39.13 2.66
C VAL A 23 20.13 -38.55 2.23
N ALA A 24 19.09 -39.37 2.11
CA ALA A 24 17.74 -38.91 1.79
C ALA A 24 17.22 -37.91 2.84
N LEU A 25 17.39 -38.22 4.13
CA LEU A 25 16.96 -37.33 5.22
C LEU A 25 17.72 -36.00 5.21
N LEU A 26 19.02 -36.03 4.92
CA LEU A 26 19.85 -34.83 4.81
C LEU A 26 19.41 -33.95 3.64
N VAL A 27 19.15 -34.54 2.47
CA VAL A 27 18.70 -33.81 1.27
C VAL A 27 17.32 -33.18 1.49
N ILE A 28 16.38 -33.92 2.10
CA ILE A 28 15.03 -33.41 2.41
C ILE A 28 15.13 -32.26 3.41
N SER A 29 15.93 -32.41 4.47
CA SER A 29 16.10 -31.37 5.50
C SER A 29 16.75 -30.11 4.93
N GLY A 30 17.79 -30.26 4.11
CA GLY A 30 18.44 -29.14 3.43
C GLY A 30 17.50 -28.40 2.50
N SER A 31 16.71 -29.14 1.70
CA SER A 31 15.72 -28.55 0.80
C SER A 31 14.67 -27.75 1.57
N LEU A 32 14.16 -28.29 2.68
CA LEU A 32 13.16 -27.62 3.50
C LEU A 32 13.71 -26.32 4.12
N LEU A 33 14.97 -26.31 4.58
CA LEU A 33 15.63 -25.11 5.09
C LEU A 33 15.77 -24.03 4.02
N LEU A 34 16.13 -24.40 2.79
CA LEU A 34 16.22 -23.48 1.66
C LEU A 34 14.85 -22.86 1.34
N TYR A 35 13.79 -23.68 1.26
CA TYR A 35 12.44 -23.16 1.07
C TYR A 35 12.03 -22.20 2.18
N GLN A 36 12.28 -22.55 3.45
CA GLN A 36 11.98 -21.66 4.58
C GLN A 36 12.72 -20.32 4.48
N GLY A 37 14.00 -20.33 4.09
CA GLY A 37 14.80 -19.12 3.90
C GLY A 37 14.26 -18.25 2.77
N LEU A 38 13.98 -18.85 1.61
CA LEU A 38 13.43 -18.15 0.45
C LEU A 38 12.04 -17.59 0.72
N THR A 39 11.14 -18.36 1.33
CA THR A 39 9.81 -17.89 1.72
C THR A 39 9.91 -16.70 2.66
N LYS A 40 10.77 -16.74 3.69
CA LYS A 40 10.98 -15.60 4.61
C LYS A 40 11.50 -14.35 3.88
N SER A 41 12.42 -14.53 2.93
CA SER A 41 12.96 -13.42 2.12
C SER A 41 11.92 -12.79 1.20
N ILE A 42 11.05 -13.61 0.61
CA ILE A 42 9.93 -13.11 -0.21
C ILE A 42 8.93 -12.34 0.66
N PHE A 43 8.58 -12.87 1.84
CA PHE A 43 7.65 -12.20 2.76
C PHE A 43 8.20 -10.88 3.32
N SER A 44 9.50 -10.77 3.56
CA SER A 44 10.10 -9.50 4.01
C SER A 44 10.02 -8.43 2.92
N GLN A 45 10.27 -8.79 1.66
CA GLN A 45 10.13 -7.88 0.52
C GLN A 45 8.68 -7.51 0.24
N MET A 46 7.75 -8.46 0.35
CA MET A 46 6.33 -8.21 0.18
C MET A 46 5.78 -7.25 1.25
N THR A 47 6.27 -7.36 2.49
CA THR A 47 5.89 -6.44 3.58
C THR A 47 6.35 -5.01 3.27
N TYR A 48 7.56 -4.85 2.73
CA TYR A 48 8.09 -3.57 2.27
C TYR A 48 7.24 -2.95 1.13
N LEU A 49 6.84 -3.77 0.14
CA LEU A 49 5.96 -3.31 -0.94
C LEU A 49 4.53 -2.96 -0.45
N ARG A 50 4.04 -3.64 0.60
CA ARG A 50 2.69 -3.41 1.15
C ARG A 50 2.56 -2.06 1.87
N GLU A 51 3.65 -1.55 2.45
CA GLU A 51 3.73 -0.22 3.07
C GLU A 51 4.18 0.88 2.10
N ASN A 52 4.15 0.62 0.80
CA ASN A 52 4.61 1.59 -0.18
C ASN A 52 3.60 2.75 -0.32
N ASN A 53 3.80 3.81 0.46
CA ASN A 53 3.08 5.08 0.33
C ASN A 53 3.19 5.66 -1.09
N GLN A 54 4.19 5.25 -1.88
CA GLN A 54 4.38 5.70 -3.25
C GLN A 54 3.22 5.32 -4.18
N ASP A 55 2.71 4.08 -4.13
CA ASP A 55 1.62 3.65 -5.02
C ASP A 55 0.31 4.37 -4.65
N ARG A 56 0.07 4.53 -3.35
CA ARG A 56 -1.07 5.29 -2.81
C ARG A 56 -0.98 6.76 -3.22
N TRP A 57 0.19 7.35 -3.11
CA TRP A 57 0.48 8.72 -3.54
C TRP A 57 0.23 8.90 -5.04
N LEU A 58 0.68 7.96 -5.86
CA LEU A 58 0.54 8.02 -7.31
C LEU A 58 -0.94 7.91 -7.71
N LEU A 59 -1.67 6.94 -7.14
CA LEU A 59 -3.11 6.80 -7.35
C LEU A 59 -3.87 8.07 -6.94
N PHE A 60 -3.58 8.59 -5.75
CA PHE A 60 -4.14 9.85 -5.26
C PHE A 60 -3.87 11.00 -6.24
N SER A 61 -2.62 11.15 -6.69
CA SER A 61 -2.21 12.21 -7.60
C SER A 61 -2.95 12.14 -8.93
N HIS A 62 -3.17 10.93 -9.46
CA HIS A 62 -3.97 10.71 -10.66
C HIS A 62 -5.45 11.03 -10.44
N GLN A 63 -6.03 10.53 -9.34
CA GLN A 63 -7.44 10.75 -9.02
C GLN A 63 -7.73 12.24 -8.79
N LEU A 64 -6.92 12.94 -7.99
CA LEU A 64 -7.10 14.37 -7.72
C LEU A 64 -6.95 15.21 -8.99
N ARG A 65 -5.96 14.89 -9.83
CA ARG A 65 -5.80 15.55 -11.13
C ARG A 65 -7.01 15.34 -12.03
N ALA A 66 -7.52 14.11 -12.17
CA ALA A 66 -8.72 13.83 -12.95
C ALA A 66 -9.97 14.53 -12.38
N GLU A 67 -10.02 14.70 -11.06
CA GLU A 67 -11.08 15.44 -10.41
C GLU A 67 -11.03 16.94 -10.72
N LEU A 68 -9.84 17.53 -10.75
CA LEU A 68 -9.65 18.96 -11.01
C LEU A 68 -9.61 19.32 -12.50
N MET A 69 -9.31 18.36 -13.37
CA MET A 69 -9.43 18.52 -14.81
C MET A 69 -10.88 18.86 -15.21
N GLY A 70 -11.03 19.92 -16.00
CA GLY A 70 -12.33 20.44 -16.42
C GLY A 70 -13.14 21.15 -15.33
N SER A 71 -12.61 21.26 -14.10
CA SER A 71 -13.25 22.02 -13.03
C SER A 71 -12.87 23.51 -13.11
N ARG A 72 -13.80 24.38 -12.72
CA ARG A 72 -13.57 25.81 -12.58
C ARG A 72 -13.08 26.10 -11.15
N PHE A 73 -11.86 26.62 -11.05
CA PHE A 73 -11.30 27.08 -9.79
C PHE A 73 -12.11 28.25 -9.22
N GLN A 74 -12.41 28.21 -7.91
CA GLN A 74 -13.08 29.32 -7.23
C GLN A 74 -12.15 30.05 -6.27
N LYS A 75 -11.60 29.33 -5.28
CA LYS A 75 -10.75 29.88 -4.22
C LYS A 75 -10.12 28.79 -3.37
N VAL A 76 -9.05 29.14 -2.66
CA VAL A 76 -8.59 28.41 -1.47
C VAL A 76 -9.02 29.16 -0.20
N GLU A 77 -9.70 28.48 0.72
CA GLU A 77 -10.11 29.07 2.00
C GLU A 77 -10.11 28.02 3.11
N LYS A 78 -9.66 28.38 4.33
CA LYS A 78 -9.62 27.48 5.50
C LYS A 78 -8.92 26.15 5.19
N ASN A 79 -7.81 26.22 4.44
CA ASN A 79 -7.02 25.06 4.05
C ASN A 79 -7.81 24.01 3.23
N LYS A 80 -8.73 24.50 2.39
CA LYS A 80 -9.51 23.71 1.44
C LYS A 80 -9.54 24.39 0.08
N ILE A 81 -9.56 23.58 -0.97
CA ILE A 81 -9.70 24.02 -2.36
C ILE A 81 -11.16 23.91 -2.74
N TYR A 82 -11.77 24.99 -3.22
CA TYR A 82 -13.14 25.01 -3.74
C TYR A 82 -13.12 25.10 -5.26
N VAL A 83 -13.82 24.17 -5.91
CA VAL A 83 -13.99 24.16 -7.36
C VAL A 83 -15.43 23.84 -7.73
N THR A 84 -15.87 24.36 -8.88
CA THR A 84 -17.13 23.93 -9.50
C THR A 84 -16.83 22.91 -10.58
N LYS A 85 -17.49 21.74 -10.52
CA LYS A 85 -17.41 20.70 -11.55
C LYS A 85 -18.81 20.26 -11.93
N ASP A 86 -19.14 20.28 -13.22
CA ASP A 86 -20.45 19.91 -13.75
C ASP A 86 -21.63 20.62 -13.03
N GLY A 87 -21.43 21.91 -12.71
CA GLY A 87 -22.41 22.73 -11.99
C GLY A 87 -22.54 22.44 -10.49
N LYS A 88 -21.70 21.58 -9.92
CA LYS A 88 -21.68 21.27 -8.48
C LYS A 88 -20.43 21.84 -7.82
N ASP A 89 -20.62 22.48 -6.68
CA ASP A 89 -19.51 22.99 -5.87
C ASP A 89 -18.98 21.90 -4.93
N VAL A 90 -17.70 21.62 -5.09
CA VAL A 90 -16.97 20.59 -4.33
C VAL A 90 -15.76 21.21 -3.66
N ALA A 91 -15.41 20.69 -2.49
CA ALA A 91 -14.28 21.10 -1.69
C ALA A 91 -13.34 19.92 -1.45
N TYR A 92 -12.04 20.18 -1.52
CA TYR A 92 -10.98 19.22 -1.20
C TYR A 92 -10.13 19.74 -0.06
N GLY A 93 -9.87 18.92 0.95
CA GLY A 93 -9.00 19.33 2.04
C GLY A 93 -8.85 18.28 3.13
N LEU A 94 -8.00 18.62 4.11
CA LEU A 94 -7.78 17.80 5.28
C LEU A 94 -9.01 17.84 6.19
N SER A 95 -9.34 16.70 6.78
CA SER A 95 -10.36 16.60 7.80
C SER A 95 -9.78 16.28 9.17
N LYS A 96 -10.62 16.42 10.20
CA LYS A 96 -10.34 16.10 11.61
C LYS A 96 -9.99 14.63 11.88
N ARG A 97 -10.08 13.73 10.88
CA ARG A 97 -9.74 12.31 11.01
C ARG A 97 -8.46 11.96 10.26
N ASP A 98 -7.56 12.93 10.08
CA ASP A 98 -6.22 12.71 9.51
C ASP A 98 -6.26 12.17 8.07
N ASP A 99 -7.32 12.51 7.34
CA ASP A 99 -7.57 12.11 5.95
C ASP A 99 -7.85 13.33 5.07
N PHE A 100 -7.22 13.35 3.89
CA PHE A 100 -7.56 14.29 2.84
C PHE A 100 -8.72 13.74 2.04
N ARG A 101 -9.77 14.54 1.88
CA ARG A 101 -11.04 14.07 1.33
C ARG A 101 -11.70 15.10 0.42
N LYS A 102 -12.58 14.60 -0.44
CA LYS A 102 -13.57 15.38 -1.19
C LYS A 102 -14.87 15.48 -0.40
N THR A 103 -15.42 16.68 -0.34
CA THR A 103 -16.75 16.98 0.22
C THR A 103 -17.52 17.88 -0.73
N SER A 104 -18.83 18.00 -0.58
CA SER A 104 -19.59 19.11 -1.16
C SER A 104 -19.14 20.44 -0.50
N ALA A 105 -19.38 21.58 -1.16
CA ALA A 105 -19.16 22.90 -0.57
C ALA A 105 -19.86 23.08 0.79
N ASN A 106 -21.03 22.45 0.98
CA ASN A 106 -21.78 22.48 2.24
C ASN A 106 -21.24 21.48 3.30
N GLY A 107 -20.14 20.78 3.01
CA GLY A 107 -19.52 19.81 3.92
C GLY A 107 -20.18 18.44 3.95
N HIS A 108 -21.25 18.22 3.17
CA HIS A 108 -21.89 16.91 3.03
C HIS A 108 -21.12 16.00 2.05
N GLY A 109 -21.15 14.69 2.30
CA GLY A 109 -20.42 13.69 1.53
C GLY A 109 -19.07 13.31 2.14
N TYR A 110 -18.69 12.04 1.98
CA TYR A 110 -17.47 11.48 2.52
C TYR A 110 -16.76 10.63 1.47
N HIS A 111 -15.75 11.21 0.81
CA HIS A 111 -14.88 10.48 -0.11
C HIS A 111 -13.41 10.72 0.25
N PRO A 112 -12.82 9.89 1.14
CA PRO A 112 -11.42 9.98 1.49
C PRO A 112 -10.55 9.60 0.28
N MET A 113 -9.50 10.38 0.03
CA MET A 113 -8.58 10.18 -1.10
C MET A 113 -7.16 9.84 -0.64
N LEU A 114 -6.77 10.30 0.55
CA LEU A 114 -5.46 10.04 1.13
C LEU A 114 -5.59 9.94 2.66
N LEU A 115 -4.93 8.94 3.27
CA LEU A 115 -5.08 8.58 4.68
C LEU A 115 -3.77 8.73 5.45
N HIS A 116 -3.88 8.76 6.78
CA HIS A 116 -2.75 8.80 7.73
C HIS A 116 -1.85 10.03 7.57
N LEU A 117 -2.46 11.16 7.23
CA LEU A 117 -1.78 12.43 7.14
C LEU A 117 -1.66 13.05 8.54
N SER A 118 -0.48 13.54 8.87
CA SER A 118 -0.27 14.42 10.02
C SER A 118 -0.76 15.83 9.68
N GLN A 119 -0.44 16.30 8.48
CA GLN A 119 -0.78 17.64 8.02
C GLN A 119 -0.95 17.64 6.49
N ALA A 120 -1.81 18.54 6.01
CA ALA A 120 -1.83 18.96 4.62
C ALA A 120 -2.00 20.48 4.59
N THR A 121 -1.10 21.22 3.96
CA THR A 121 -1.17 22.68 3.83
C THR A 121 -1.43 23.02 2.37
N ILE A 122 -2.46 23.84 2.12
CA ILE A 122 -2.88 24.25 0.79
C ILE A 122 -2.56 25.73 0.63
N GLU A 123 -1.79 26.05 -0.40
CA GLU A 123 -1.44 27.41 -0.77
C GLU A 123 -1.85 27.68 -2.22
N GLU A 124 -2.28 28.90 -2.47
CA GLU A 124 -2.63 29.40 -3.81
C GLU A 124 -1.66 30.52 -4.18
N LYS A 125 -1.00 30.40 -5.33
CA LYS A 125 -0.19 31.47 -5.91
C LYS A 125 -0.47 31.54 -7.40
N GLU A 126 -0.91 32.72 -7.89
CA GLU A 126 -1.12 32.97 -9.32
C GLU A 126 -2.01 31.88 -10.00
N ARG A 127 -3.10 31.45 -9.33
CA ARG A 127 -4.02 30.36 -9.76
C ARG A 127 -3.38 28.97 -9.88
N THR A 128 -2.13 28.82 -9.45
CA THR A 128 -1.51 27.52 -9.17
C THR A 128 -1.77 27.15 -7.72
N VAL A 129 -2.28 25.94 -7.50
CA VAL A 129 -2.50 25.39 -6.16
C VAL A 129 -1.37 24.44 -5.82
N THR A 130 -0.73 24.69 -4.69
CA THR A 130 0.30 23.85 -4.09
C THR A 130 -0.27 23.21 -2.85
N ILE A 131 -0.14 21.88 -2.74
CA ILE A 131 -0.53 21.14 -1.54
C ILE A 131 0.68 20.41 -0.99
N HIS A 132 1.08 20.76 0.22
CA HIS A 132 2.14 20.09 0.96
C HIS A 132 1.53 19.07 1.92
N PHE A 133 1.89 17.80 1.77
CA PHE A 133 1.41 16.70 2.60
C PHE A 133 2.54 16.18 3.48
N VAL A 134 2.22 15.93 4.75
CA VAL A 134 3.10 15.31 5.73
C VAL A 134 2.37 14.12 6.35
N TRP A 135 2.93 12.92 6.25
CA TRP A 135 2.39 11.72 6.86
C TRP A 135 2.86 11.55 8.29
N LYS A 136 2.16 10.72 9.06
CA LYS A 136 2.53 10.42 10.46
C LYS A 136 3.88 9.72 10.60
N ASP A 137 4.36 9.09 9.54
CA ASP A 137 5.69 8.45 9.47
C ASP A 137 6.82 9.45 9.11
N GLY A 138 6.49 10.72 8.87
CA GLY A 138 7.44 11.77 8.49
C GLY A 138 7.70 11.87 6.99
N LEU A 139 7.05 11.08 6.14
CA LEU A 139 7.12 11.26 4.69
C LEU A 139 6.49 12.60 4.30
N GLU A 140 7.17 13.34 3.43
CA GLU A 140 6.67 14.60 2.88
C GLU A 140 6.51 14.51 1.36
N ARG A 141 5.42 15.06 0.84
CA ARG A 141 5.18 15.17 -0.60
C ARG A 141 4.50 16.49 -0.94
N THR A 142 4.89 17.07 -2.06
CA THR A 142 4.25 18.26 -2.61
C THR A 142 3.50 17.89 -3.88
N TRP A 143 2.25 18.31 -3.97
CA TRP A 143 1.43 18.20 -5.18
C TRP A 143 1.16 19.61 -5.73
N LEU A 144 1.28 19.77 -7.04
CA LEU A 144 1.13 21.06 -7.72
C LEU A 144 0.14 20.92 -8.87
N TYR A 145 -0.74 21.90 -9.02
CA TYR A 145 -1.65 21.96 -10.16
C TYR A 145 -2.00 23.38 -10.56
N ASP A 146 -1.85 23.63 -11.85
CA ASP A 146 -2.13 24.90 -12.50
C ASP A 146 -3.52 24.83 -13.16
N PHE A 147 -4.45 25.67 -12.69
CA PHE A 147 -5.77 25.81 -13.31
C PHE A 147 -5.65 26.73 -14.53
N LYS A 148 -5.15 26.16 -15.64
CA LYS A 148 -5.09 26.86 -16.92
C LYS A 148 -6.49 27.31 -17.35
N GLU A 149 -6.57 28.54 -17.83
CA GLU A 149 -7.77 29.08 -18.45
C GLU A 149 -8.08 28.26 -19.71
N ASN A 150 -9.23 27.60 -19.76
CA ASN A 150 -9.81 27.22 -21.05
C ASN A 150 -10.16 28.54 -21.75
N ARG A 151 -9.24 28.99 -22.61
CA ARG A 151 -9.45 30.12 -23.51
C ARG A 151 -10.36 29.71 -24.65
#